data_AF-A0A808FMZ1-F1
#
_entry.id   AF-A0A808FMZ1-F1
#
_cell.length_a   1.000
_cell.length_b   1.000
_cell.length_c   1.000
_cell.angle_alpha   90.00
_cell.angle_beta   90.00
_cell.angle_gamma   90.00
#
_symmetry.space_group_name_H-M   'P 1'
#
loop_
_entity.id
_entity.type
_entity.pdbx_description
1 polymer ?
#
loop_
_entity_poly.entity_id
_entity_poly.type
_entity_poly.pdbx_seq_one_letter_code
_entity_poly.pdbx_strand_id
1 'polypeptide(L)'
;MAEKKKTTYGTRPRNEYIKVFVTEDERAELVDRAAQAGMSQSAFLRAVGLNEPIRSVVDLQAVADLGKVNGDLGRVAGLLKLWLAEKRGQGARPVDVEAMMNDFRKLQGEVLAIMSRVVR
;
A
#
# COMPACT_ATOMS: atom_id res chain seq x y z
N MET A 1 11.53 -48.15 12.86
CA MET A 1 11.26 -46.83 12.23
C MET A 1 10.37 -46.06 13.20
N ALA A 2 10.92 -45.08 13.92
CA ALA A 2 10.16 -44.38 14.96
C ALA A 2 9.14 -43.41 14.34
N GLU A 3 7.88 -43.60 14.68
CA GLU A 3 6.74 -42.80 14.24
C GLU A 3 6.85 -41.38 14.84
N LYS A 4 7.13 -40.38 14.00
CA LYS A 4 7.18 -38.98 14.42
C LYS A 4 5.76 -38.50 14.76
N LYS A 5 5.48 -38.26 16.04
CA LYS A 5 4.27 -37.57 16.52
C LYS A 5 4.05 -36.27 15.74
N LYS A 6 2.99 -36.20 14.92
CA LYS A 6 2.54 -34.95 14.28
C LYS A 6 1.92 -34.05 15.33
N THR A 7 2.67 -33.09 15.85
CA THR A 7 2.12 -31.95 16.58
C THR A 7 1.57 -30.96 15.55
N THR A 8 0.26 -30.96 15.33
CA THR A 8 -0.42 -30.00 14.46
C THR A 8 -0.48 -28.64 15.15
N TYR A 9 0.31 -27.68 14.69
CA TYR A 9 0.22 -26.28 15.12
C TYR A 9 -0.92 -25.59 14.35
N GLY A 10 -2.15 -25.78 14.85
CA GLY A 10 -3.36 -25.12 14.34
C GLY A 10 -3.96 -25.73 13.06
N THR A 11 -4.97 -25.05 12.51
CA THR A 11 -5.84 -25.54 11.41
C THR A 11 -5.21 -25.47 10.02
N ARG A 12 -3.94 -25.07 9.88
CA ARG A 12 -3.27 -24.91 8.59
C ARG A 12 -2.49 -26.18 8.23
N PRO A 13 -2.47 -26.64 6.96
CA PRO A 13 -1.83 -27.89 6.53
C PRO A 13 -0.29 -27.88 6.56
N ARG A 14 0.35 -26.94 7.28
CA ARG A 14 1.81 -26.76 7.33
C ARG A 14 2.36 -27.49 8.55
N ASN A 15 2.79 -28.74 8.36
CA ASN A 15 3.27 -29.61 9.44
C ASN A 15 4.79 -29.85 9.44
N GLU A 16 5.48 -29.30 8.44
CA GLU A 16 6.94 -29.41 8.32
C GLU A 16 7.60 -28.05 8.64
N TYR A 17 8.78 -28.10 9.24
CA TYR A 17 9.56 -26.92 9.61
C TYR A 17 11.00 -27.06 9.14
N ILE A 18 11.63 -25.92 8.87
CA ILE A 18 13.05 -25.82 8.53
C ILE A 18 13.75 -25.23 9.73
N LYS A 19 14.76 -25.93 10.26
CA LYS A 19 15.61 -25.40 11.34
C LYS A 19 16.73 -24.58 10.72
N VAL A 20 16.77 -23.28 11.03
CA VAL A 20 17.82 -22.36 10.58
C VAL A 20 18.57 -21.89 11.82
N PHE A 21 19.88 -22.12 11.85
CA PHE A 21 20.75 -21.57 12.89
C PHE A 21 21.21 -20.20 12.43
N VAL A 22 21.08 -19.21 13.32
CA VAL A 22 21.43 -17.81 13.06
C VAL A 22 22.19 -17.25 14.26
N THR A 23 23.03 -16.26 14.02
CA THR A 23 23.63 -15.44 15.08
C THR A 23 22.58 -14.47 15.66
N GLU A 24 22.92 -13.79 16.76
CA GLU A 24 22.04 -12.76 17.34
C GLU A 24 21.81 -11.59 16.37
N ASP A 25 22.85 -11.14 15.68
CA ASP A 25 22.79 -10.06 14.70
C ASP A 25 21.92 -10.45 13.50
N GLU A 26 22.12 -11.66 12.96
CA GLU A 26 21.30 -12.19 11.86
C GLU A 26 19.83 -12.31 12.28
N ARG A 27 19.56 -12.74 13.52
CA ARG A 27 18.20 -12.81 14.04
C ARG A 27 17.58 -11.42 14.12
N ALA A 28 18.29 -10.43 14.66
CA ALA A 28 17.80 -9.06 14.79
C ALA A 28 17.47 -8.48 13.40
N GLU A 29 18.35 -8.66 12.43
CA GLU A 29 18.13 -8.18 11.06
C GLU A 29 16.93 -8.86 10.40
N LEU A 30 16.73 -10.16 10.60
CA LEU A 30 15.55 -10.87 10.10
C LEU A 30 14.25 -10.40 10.77
N VAL A 31 14.29 -10.05 12.05
CA VAL A 31 13.13 -9.47 12.76
C VAL A 31 12.78 -8.12 12.15
N ASP A 32 13.76 -7.25 11.96
CA ASP A 32 13.55 -5.90 11.44
C ASP A 32 13.05 -5.91 10.01
N ARG A 33 13.64 -6.74 9.14
CA ARG A 33 13.18 -6.90 7.76
C ARG A 33 11.76 -7.46 7.68
N ALA A 34 11.42 -8.43 8.55
CA ALA A 34 10.06 -8.95 8.63
C ALA A 34 9.07 -7.87 9.11
N ALA A 35 9.46 -7.02 10.07
CA ALA A 35 8.65 -5.91 10.55
C ALA A 35 8.43 -4.85 9.47
N GLN A 36 9.47 -4.48 8.71
CA GLN A 36 9.37 -3.56 7.56
C GLN A 36 8.42 -4.10 6.47
N ALA A 37 8.42 -5.41 6.27
CA ALA A 37 7.50 -6.10 5.37
C ALA A 37 6.09 -6.32 5.96
N GLY A 38 5.87 -6.03 7.25
CA GLY A 38 4.58 -6.28 7.92
C GLY A 38 4.23 -7.75 8.04
N MET A 39 5.22 -8.63 8.03
CA MET A 39 5.08 -10.08 8.04
C MET A 39 5.57 -10.67 9.37
N SER A 40 5.04 -11.83 9.75
CA SER A 40 5.72 -12.64 10.78
C SER A 40 7.06 -13.13 10.25
N GLN A 41 8.05 -13.34 11.14
CA GLN A 41 9.38 -13.86 10.76
C GLN A 41 9.29 -15.12 9.87
N SER A 42 8.40 -16.05 10.23
CA SER A 42 8.16 -17.28 9.47
C SER A 42 7.51 -17.05 8.10
N ALA A 43 6.64 -16.05 7.97
CA ALA A 43 6.02 -15.70 6.70
C ALA A 43 7.04 -14.98 5.79
N PHE A 44 7.83 -14.07 6.36
CA PHE A 44 8.91 -13.36 5.66
C PHE A 44 9.96 -14.33 5.13
N LEU A 45 10.53 -15.20 5.98
CA LEU A 45 11.54 -16.18 5.57
C LEU A 45 11.02 -17.17 4.53
N ARG A 46 9.76 -17.60 4.63
CA ARG A 46 9.13 -18.43 3.60
C ARG A 46 9.01 -17.67 2.28
N ALA A 47 8.56 -16.42 2.31
CA ALA A 47 8.42 -15.60 1.10
C ALA A 47 9.78 -15.40 0.43
N VAL A 48 10.82 -15.05 1.19
CA VAL A 48 12.20 -14.96 0.68
C VAL A 48 12.67 -16.29 0.09
N GLY A 49 12.50 -17.40 0.82
CA GLY A 49 12.96 -18.73 0.37
C GLY A 49 12.21 -19.29 -0.84
N LEU A 50 10.99 -18.82 -1.10
CA LEU A 50 10.20 -19.17 -2.28
C LEU A 50 10.27 -18.10 -3.39
N ASN A 51 11.07 -17.04 -3.20
CA ASN A 51 11.14 -15.89 -4.09
C ASN A 51 9.76 -15.27 -4.38
N GLU A 52 8.87 -15.27 -3.38
CA GLU A 52 7.58 -14.58 -3.42
C GLU A 52 7.82 -13.07 -3.23
N PRO A 53 7.08 -12.19 -3.93
CA PRO A 53 7.23 -10.75 -3.79
C PRO A 53 6.88 -10.27 -2.37
N ILE A 54 7.81 -9.57 -1.74
CA ILE A 54 7.64 -8.97 -0.41
C ILE A 54 7.41 -7.47 -0.59
N ARG A 55 6.28 -6.98 -0.08
CA ARG A 55 5.93 -5.56 -0.12
C ARG A 55 6.31 -4.89 1.20
N SER A 56 6.87 -3.69 1.12
CA SER A 56 7.11 -2.86 2.31
C SER A 56 5.79 -2.28 2.83
N VAL A 57 5.60 -2.26 4.14
CA VAL A 57 4.44 -1.59 4.79
C VAL A 57 4.51 -0.08 4.57
N VAL A 58 5.72 0.48 4.52
CA VAL A 58 5.93 1.92 4.31
C VAL A 58 5.35 2.36 2.96
N ASP A 59 5.51 1.54 1.92
CA ASP A 59 4.98 1.82 0.59
C ASP A 59 3.45 1.80 0.58
N LEU A 60 2.82 0.89 1.34
CA LEU A 60 1.37 0.81 1.44
C LEU A 60 0.77 1.99 2.23
N GLN A 61 1.42 2.42 3.31
CA GLN A 61 0.97 3.57 4.09
C GLN A 61 1.10 4.87 3.27
N ALA A 62 2.22 5.06 2.58
CA ALA A 62 2.42 6.21 1.70
C ALA A 62 1.36 6.26 0.59
N VAL A 63 1.02 5.12 -0.02
CA VAL A 63 -0.08 5.05 -1.00
C VAL A 63 -1.43 5.40 -0.37
N ALA A 64 -1.72 4.92 0.83
CA ALA A 64 -2.96 5.26 1.53
C ALA A 64 -3.08 6.76 1.80
N ASP A 65 -1.99 7.42 2.21
CA ASP A 65 -1.97 8.85 2.47
C ASP A 65 -2.10 9.68 1.17
N LEU A 66 -1.45 9.26 0.08
CA LEU A 66 -1.68 9.83 -1.25
C LEU A 66 -3.14 9.69 -1.69
N GLY A 67 -3.79 8.56 -1.37
CA GLY A 67 -5.22 8.35 -1.62
C GLY A 67 -6.11 9.38 -0.92
N LYS A 68 -5.80 9.73 0.34
CA LYS A 68 -6.52 10.77 1.09
C LYS A 68 -6.37 12.14 0.45
N VAL A 69 -5.15 12.52 0.06
CA VAL A 69 -4.86 13.78 -0.64
C VAL A 69 -5.65 13.86 -1.95
N ASN A 70 -5.69 12.76 -2.72
CA ASN A 70 -6.49 12.71 -3.94
C ASN A 70 -8.00 12.88 -3.67
N GLY A 71 -8.51 12.35 -2.56
CA GLY A 71 -9.89 12.56 -2.11
C GLY A 71 -10.19 14.03 -1.80
N ASP A 72 -9.26 14.71 -1.13
CA ASP A 72 -9.38 16.14 -0.80
C ASP A 72 -9.41 17.03 -2.04
N LEU A 73 -8.60 16.71 -3.05
CA LEU A 73 -8.66 17.36 -4.35
C LEU A 73 -10.03 17.16 -5.03
N GLY A 74 -10.67 16.00 -4.85
CA GLY A 74 -12.05 15.76 -5.28
C GLY A 74 -13.05 16.70 -4.61
N ARG A 75 -12.88 16.96 -3.30
CA ARG A 75 -13.71 17.92 -2.55
C ARG A 75 -13.51 19.34 -3.07
N VAL A 76 -12.28 19.77 -3.35
CA VAL A 76 -11.98 21.08 -3.95
C VAL A 76 -12.65 21.24 -5.31
N ALA A 77 -12.59 20.22 -6.17
CA ALA A 77 -13.30 20.25 -7.45
C ALA A 77 -14.82 20.38 -7.27
N GLY A 78 -15.40 19.74 -6.25
CA GLY A 78 -16.81 19.92 -5.88
C GLY A 78 -17.16 21.36 -5.51
N LEU A 79 -16.32 22.00 -4.69
CA LEU A 79 -16.49 23.40 -4.31
C LEU A 79 -16.40 24.35 -5.51
N LEU A 80 -15.46 24.10 -6.43
CA LEU A 80 -15.34 24.88 -7.66
C LEU A 80 -16.58 24.74 -8.57
N LYS A 81 -17.18 23.55 -8.65
CA LYS A 81 -18.46 23.36 -9.36
C LYS A 81 -19.58 24.17 -8.72
N LEU A 82 -19.70 24.12 -7.39
CA LEU A 82 -20.71 24.87 -6.67
C LEU A 82 -20.55 26.37 -6.90
N TRP A 83 -19.32 26.85 -6.82
CA TRP A 83 -19.00 28.25 -7.09
C TRP A 83 -19.35 28.68 -8.52
N LEU A 84 -19.09 27.84 -9.52
CA LEU A 84 -19.51 28.08 -10.91
C LEU A 84 -21.04 28.11 -11.09
N ALA A 85 -21.78 27.44 -10.21
CA ALA A 85 -23.24 27.45 -10.20
C ALA A 85 -23.81 28.70 -9.52
N GLU A 86 -23.22 29.12 -8.39
CA GLU A 86 -23.76 30.20 -7.56
C GLU A 86 -23.23 31.59 -7.93
N LYS A 87 -21.98 31.70 -8.37
CA LYS A 87 -21.26 32.98 -8.58
C LYS A 87 -20.54 33.03 -9.92
N ARG A 88 -21.18 32.50 -10.97
CA ARG A 88 -20.60 32.39 -12.31
C ARG A 88 -20.05 33.73 -12.80
N GLY A 89 -18.76 33.77 -13.11
CA GLY A 89 -18.09 34.94 -13.70
C GLY A 89 -17.68 36.04 -12.72
N GLN A 90 -17.93 35.89 -11.42
CA GLN A 90 -17.34 36.76 -10.41
C GLN A 90 -15.92 36.29 -10.09
N GLY A 91 -14.91 37.16 -10.07
CA GLY A 91 -13.54 36.81 -9.63
C GLY A 91 -12.68 35.98 -10.61
N ALA A 92 -13.27 35.09 -11.42
CA ALA A 92 -12.57 34.37 -12.49
C ALA A 92 -13.51 34.06 -13.66
N ARG A 93 -12.95 33.91 -14.87
CA ARG A 93 -13.75 33.52 -16.04
C ARG A 93 -14.14 32.04 -15.90
N PRO A 94 -15.42 31.66 -16.14
CA PRO A 94 -15.87 30.28 -15.97
C PRO A 94 -15.06 29.27 -16.77
N VAL A 95 -14.65 29.65 -17.99
CA VAL A 95 -13.85 28.80 -18.89
C VAL A 95 -12.49 28.43 -18.29
N ASP A 96 -11.85 29.34 -17.56
CA ASP A 96 -10.53 29.09 -16.95
C ASP A 96 -10.66 28.11 -15.79
N VAL A 97 -11.75 28.23 -15.01
CA VAL A 97 -12.04 27.33 -13.90
C VAL A 97 -12.43 25.94 -14.40
N GLU A 98 -13.24 25.86 -15.46
CA GLU A 98 -13.59 24.59 -16.10
C GLU A 98 -12.36 23.89 -16.71
N ALA A 99 -11.45 24.65 -17.34
CA ALA A 99 -10.19 24.12 -17.86
C ALA A 99 -9.28 23.60 -16.73
N MET A 100 -9.06 24.40 -15.69
CA MET A 100 -8.28 24.00 -14.52
C MET A 100 -8.84 22.74 -13.85
N MET A 101 -10.17 22.62 -13.75
CA MET A 101 -10.82 21.43 -13.21
C MET A 101 -10.58 20.17 -14.06
N ASN A 102 -10.48 20.30 -15.38
CA ASN A 102 -10.17 19.17 -16.25
C ASN A 102 -8.70 18.72 -16.07
N ASP A 103 -7.78 19.66 -15.92
CA ASP A 103 -6.37 19.36 -15.65
C ASP A 103 -6.20 18.70 -14.27
N PHE A 104 -6.94 19.16 -13.25
CA PHE A 104 -6.99 18.49 -11.95
C PHE A 104 -7.42 17.03 -12.06
N ARG A 105 -8.45 16.72 -12.86
CA ARG A 105 -8.88 15.32 -13.05
C ARG A 105 -7.83 14.46 -13.73
N LYS A 106 -7.09 15.01 -14.71
CA LYS A 106 -5.99 14.29 -15.37
C LYS A 106 -4.89 13.97 -14.37
N LEU A 107 -4.44 14.97 -13.61
CA LEU A 107 -3.42 14.79 -12.58
C LEU A 107 -3.85 13.78 -11.50
N GLN A 108 -5.11 13.84 -11.03
CA GLN A 108 -5.65 12.84 -10.10
C GLN A 108 -5.60 11.42 -10.68
N GLY A 109 -5.90 11.26 -11.97
CA GLY A 109 -5.82 9.99 -12.68
C GLY A 109 -4.39 9.45 -12.79
N GLU A 110 -3.42 10.32 -13.06
CA GLU A 110 -2.00 9.96 -13.08
C GLU A 110 -1.50 9.50 -11.70
N VAL A 111 -1.86 10.23 -10.64
CA VAL A 111 -1.53 9.86 -9.26
C VAL A 111 -2.15 8.52 -8.91
N LEU A 112 -3.41 8.27 -9.28
CA LEU A 112 -4.08 6.98 -9.08
C LEU A 112 -3.36 5.84 -9.81
N ALA A 113 -2.93 6.08 -11.06
CA ALA A 113 -2.19 5.09 -11.83
C ALA A 113 -0.85 4.74 -11.19
N ILE A 114 -0.10 5.74 -10.70
CA ILE A 114 1.17 5.53 -9.99
C ILE A 114 0.93 4.73 -8.70
N MET A 115 -0.03 5.14 -7.88
CA MET A 115 -0.40 4.42 -6.65
C MET A 115 -0.77 2.97 -6.92
N SER A 116 -1.52 2.70 -8.01
CA SER A 116 -1.95 1.34 -8.37
C SER A 116 -0.77 0.42 -8.72
N ARG A 117 0.33 0.97 -9.24
CA ARG A 117 1.55 0.20 -9.57
C ARG A 117 2.30 -0.22 -8.31
N VAL A 118 2.25 0.59 -7.25
CA VAL A 118 2.91 0.31 -5.96
C VAL A 118 2.15 -0.78 -5.18
N VAL A 119 0.82 -0.83 -5.30
CA VAL A 119 -0.02 -1.82 -4.62
C VAL A 119 -0.03 -3.19 -5.34
N ARG A 120 0.40 -3.24 -6.61
CA ARG A 120 0.31 -4.45 -7.45
C ARG A 120 1.37 -5.51 -7.15
#